data_AF-A0A7K2KJP7-F1
#
_entry.id   AF-A0A7K2KJP7-F1
#
_cell.length_a   1.000
_cell.length_b   1.000
_cell.length_c   1.000
_cell.angle_alpha   90.00
_cell.angle_beta   90.00
_cell.angle_gamma   90.00
#
_symmetry.space_group_name_H-M   'P 1'
#
loop_
_entity.id
_entity.type
_entity.pdbx_description
1 polymer ?
#
loop_
_entity_poly.entity_id
_entity_poly.type
_entity_poly.pdbx_seq_one_letter_code
_entity_poly.pdbx_strand_id
1 'polypeptide(L)'
;REIDRPEQQLLGIQYAGRVPEPHPLVVRNAEHWLWDATGAGDGDELPGLVAGEADRYFPRTALPEHESRMLLAHSPYRDGEGALRHQETSLYRAPSGAWVFASGTFAWSPALDRPGHVDARVQRATANLLDRICKRD
;
A
#
# COMPACT_ATOMS: atom_id res chain seq x y z
N ARG A 1 -18.89 11.99 2.31
CA ARG A 1 -17.53 12.55 2.22
C ARG A 1 -17.69 14.04 1.98
N GLU A 2 -17.19 14.88 2.88
CA GLU A 2 -16.96 16.29 2.53
C GLU A 2 -16.12 16.30 1.25
N ILE A 3 -16.62 16.96 0.21
CA ILE A 3 -16.10 16.89 -1.15
C ILE A 3 -14.74 17.61 -1.27
N ASP A 4 -14.38 18.42 -0.27
CA ASP A 4 -13.26 19.37 -0.38
C ASP A 4 -11.92 18.85 0.15
N ARG A 5 -11.87 17.66 0.79
CA ARG A 5 -10.61 17.11 1.34
C ARG A 5 -10.48 15.59 1.11
N PRO A 6 -10.15 15.16 -0.12
CA PRO A 6 -9.89 13.77 -0.41
C PRO A 6 -8.74 13.20 0.43
N GLU A 7 -8.87 11.97 0.94
CA GLU A 7 -7.81 11.26 1.69
C GLU A 7 -6.48 11.24 0.94
N GLN A 8 -6.53 11.18 -0.39
CA GLN A 8 -5.33 11.16 -1.23
C GLN A 8 -4.46 12.40 -1.03
N GLN A 9 -5.03 13.57 -0.68
CA GLN A 9 -4.26 14.79 -0.40
C GLN A 9 -3.42 14.68 0.88
N LEU A 10 -3.59 13.62 1.67
CA LEU A 10 -2.80 13.33 2.87
C LEU A 10 -2.10 11.98 2.81
N LEU A 11 -2.75 10.92 2.33
CA LEU A 11 -2.22 9.55 2.35
C LEU A 11 -1.58 9.13 1.01
N GLY A 12 -1.73 9.93 -0.04
CA GLY A 12 -1.27 9.60 -1.40
C GLY A 12 -2.17 8.63 -2.17
N ILE A 13 -3.09 7.96 -1.48
CA ILE A 13 -4.17 7.10 -2.00
C ILE A 13 -5.45 7.33 -1.19
N GLN A 14 -6.58 6.83 -1.66
CA GLN A 14 -7.87 7.00 -0.97
C GLN A 14 -8.81 5.83 -1.24
N TYR A 15 -9.84 5.70 -0.40
CA TYR A 15 -10.86 4.65 -0.54
C TYR A 15 -11.38 4.48 -1.97
N ALA A 16 -11.25 3.25 -2.47
CA ALA A 16 -11.76 2.81 -3.77
C ALA A 16 -12.98 1.88 -3.64
N GLY A 17 -13.17 1.25 -2.47
CA GLY A 17 -14.34 0.42 -2.19
C GLY A 17 -14.02 -0.85 -1.42
N ARG A 18 -15.07 -1.63 -1.17
CA ARG A 18 -14.96 -2.96 -0.57
C ARG A 18 -14.28 -3.96 -1.50
N VAL A 19 -13.58 -4.90 -0.90
CA VAL A 19 -12.99 -6.08 -1.56
C VAL A 19 -13.84 -7.29 -1.15
N PRO A 20 -14.71 -7.83 -2.03
CA PRO A 20 -15.65 -8.89 -1.66
C PRO A 20 -14.98 -10.17 -1.21
N GLU A 21 -13.93 -10.58 -1.93
CA GLU A 21 -13.12 -11.77 -1.65
C GLU A 21 -11.64 -11.38 -1.63
N PRO A 22 -10.79 -11.99 -0.80
CA PRO A 22 -9.36 -11.68 -0.77
C PRO A 22 -8.70 -11.90 -2.14
N HIS A 23 -7.88 -10.94 -2.56
CA HIS A 23 -7.07 -11.00 -3.79
C HIS A 23 -5.58 -10.89 -3.44
N PRO A 24 -4.67 -11.32 -4.31
CA PRO A 24 -3.25 -11.11 -4.09
C PRO A 24 -2.89 -9.62 -4.14
N LEU A 25 -1.95 -9.21 -3.29
CA LEU A 25 -1.24 -7.94 -3.49
C LEU A 25 -0.12 -8.19 -4.49
N VAL A 26 -0.06 -7.42 -5.57
CA VAL A 26 0.94 -7.56 -6.63
C VAL A 26 2.05 -6.53 -6.42
N VAL A 27 3.25 -7.01 -6.12
CA VAL A 27 4.43 -6.17 -5.83
C VAL A 27 4.83 -5.35 -7.05
N ARG A 28 5.18 -4.08 -6.82
CA ARG A 28 5.71 -3.14 -7.82
C ARG A 28 6.87 -2.34 -7.26
N ASN A 29 7.75 -1.90 -8.15
CA ASN A 29 8.99 -1.21 -7.82
C ASN A 29 9.78 -2.00 -6.76
N ALA A 30 9.96 -3.30 -6.99
CA ALA A 30 10.64 -4.23 -6.07
C ALA A 30 12.10 -3.85 -5.76
N GLU A 31 12.73 -3.00 -6.58
CA GLU A 31 14.05 -2.41 -6.31
C GLU A 31 14.01 -1.29 -5.26
N HIS A 32 12.83 -0.80 -4.86
CA HIS A 32 12.69 0.21 -3.83
C HIS A 32 13.02 -0.38 -2.45
N TRP A 33 13.70 0.39 -1.61
CA TRP A 33 14.24 -0.07 -0.31
C TRP A 33 13.20 -0.67 0.65
N LEU A 34 11.91 -0.38 0.44
CA LEU A 34 10.85 -1.02 1.23
C LEU A 34 10.88 -2.54 1.03
N TRP A 35 11.14 -3.01 -0.19
CA TRP A 35 11.16 -4.43 -0.54
C TRP A 35 12.53 -5.11 -0.34
N ASP A 36 13.56 -4.38 0.12
CA ASP A 36 14.90 -4.93 0.35
C ASP A 36 14.87 -6.14 1.27
N ALA A 37 15.58 -7.20 0.88
CA ALA A 37 15.70 -8.46 1.62
C ALA A 37 14.37 -9.13 1.99
N THR A 38 13.25 -8.74 1.35
CA THR A 38 11.97 -9.46 1.47
C THR A 38 11.98 -10.74 0.64
N GLY A 39 12.76 -10.75 -0.44
CA GLY A 39 12.74 -11.80 -1.47
C GLY A 39 11.62 -11.63 -2.51
N ALA A 40 10.85 -10.54 -2.44
CA ALA A 40 9.83 -10.21 -3.43
C ALA A 40 10.44 -9.59 -4.69
N GLY A 41 9.95 -10.02 -5.86
CA GLY A 41 10.22 -9.43 -7.17
C GLY A 41 9.03 -8.66 -7.73
N ASP A 42 9.28 -7.90 -8.80
CA ASP A 42 8.23 -7.17 -9.50
C ASP A 42 7.22 -8.14 -10.13
N GLY A 43 5.94 -7.96 -9.82
CA GLY A 43 4.86 -8.84 -10.27
C GLY A 43 4.60 -10.03 -9.35
N ASP A 44 5.38 -10.22 -8.28
CA ASP A 44 5.08 -11.26 -7.29
C ASP A 44 3.73 -11.02 -6.64
N GLU A 45 2.99 -12.12 -6.49
CA GLU A 45 1.70 -12.14 -5.81
C GLU A 45 1.89 -12.55 -4.34
N LEU A 46 1.38 -11.71 -3.44
CA LEU A 46 1.25 -11.98 -2.00
C LEU A 46 -0.20 -12.39 -1.73
N PRO A 47 -0.52 -13.69 -1.59
CA PRO A 47 -1.89 -14.18 -1.56
C PRO A 47 -2.71 -13.60 -0.41
N GLY A 48 -3.95 -13.21 -0.69
CA GLY A 48 -4.93 -12.78 0.32
C GLY A 48 -4.65 -11.42 0.97
N LEU A 49 -3.66 -10.65 0.49
CA LEU A 49 -3.29 -9.37 1.09
C LEU A 49 -4.14 -8.18 0.66
N VAL A 50 -4.93 -8.28 -0.41
CA VAL A 50 -5.95 -7.29 -0.72
C VAL A 50 -7.27 -7.81 -0.17
N ALA A 51 -7.68 -7.32 1.00
CA ALA A 51 -8.90 -7.80 1.66
C ALA A 51 -9.61 -6.72 2.50
N GLY A 52 -10.92 -6.92 2.70
CA GLY A 52 -11.80 -6.01 3.42
C GLY A 52 -12.17 -4.81 2.56
N GLU A 53 -11.21 -3.90 2.41
CA GLU A 53 -11.33 -2.68 1.61
C GLU A 53 -10.01 -2.39 0.90
N ALA A 54 -10.08 -1.59 -0.16
CA ALA A 54 -8.94 -1.19 -0.96
C ALA A 54 -8.91 0.33 -1.14
N ASP A 55 -7.71 0.89 -1.02
CA ASP A 55 -7.42 2.26 -1.42
C ASP A 55 -6.68 2.27 -2.77
N ARG A 56 -6.88 3.35 -3.52
CA ARG A 56 -6.32 3.53 -4.85
C ARG A 56 -5.78 4.94 -5.05
N TYR A 57 -4.80 5.06 -5.93
CA TYR A 57 -4.40 6.33 -6.54
C TYR A 57 -5.39 6.78 -7.63
N PHE A 58 -5.85 8.02 -7.53
CA PHE A 58 -6.73 8.68 -8.48
C PHE A 58 -5.96 9.79 -9.22
N PRO A 59 -5.64 9.61 -10.51
CA PRO A 59 -4.80 10.55 -11.26
C PRO A 59 -5.37 11.97 -11.39
N ARG A 60 -6.68 12.14 -11.24
CA ARG A 60 -7.37 13.44 -11.32
C ARG A 60 -7.59 14.10 -9.95
N THR A 61 -7.14 13.45 -8.88
CA THR A 61 -7.15 14.02 -7.53
C THR A 61 -5.75 14.53 -7.21
N ALA A 62 -5.65 15.72 -6.60
CA ALA A 62 -4.37 16.25 -6.18
C ALA A 62 -3.63 15.27 -5.24
N LEU A 63 -2.33 15.18 -5.40
CA LEU A 63 -1.43 14.47 -4.49
C LEU A 63 -1.08 15.38 -3.30
N PRO A 64 -0.59 14.82 -2.17
CA PRO A 64 0.00 15.64 -1.11
C PRO A 64 1.24 16.35 -1.67
N GLU A 65 1.68 17.45 -1.05
CA GLU A 65 3.02 17.94 -1.29
C GLU A 65 4.06 16.88 -0.90
N HIS A 66 5.00 16.60 -1.79
CA HIS A 66 5.99 15.55 -1.61
C HIS A 66 7.29 15.88 -2.34
N GLU A 67 8.42 15.44 -1.77
CA GLU A 67 9.73 15.47 -2.44
C GLU A 67 9.93 14.24 -3.33
N SER A 68 9.39 13.10 -2.89
CA SER A 68 9.42 11.83 -3.62
C SER A 68 8.20 10.99 -3.27
N ARG A 69 7.76 10.15 -4.20
CA ARG A 69 6.67 9.18 -3.98
C ARG A 69 6.87 7.91 -4.79
N MET A 70 6.30 6.81 -4.31
CA MET A 70 6.30 5.53 -5.00
C MET A 70 4.98 4.78 -4.73
N LEU A 71 4.46 4.11 -5.76
CA LEU A 71 3.45 3.06 -5.59
C LEU A 71 4.16 1.72 -5.59
N LEU A 72 4.01 0.96 -4.52
CA LEU A 72 4.80 -0.25 -4.21
C LEU A 72 4.02 -1.54 -4.44
N ALA A 73 2.73 -1.40 -4.74
CA ALA A 73 1.87 -2.47 -5.20
C ALA A 73 0.83 -1.89 -6.15
N HIS A 74 0.40 -2.67 -7.14
CA HIS A 74 -0.68 -2.34 -8.07
C HIS A 74 -1.49 -3.61 -8.34
N SER A 75 -2.52 -3.82 -7.54
CA SER A 75 -3.15 -5.12 -7.37
C SER A 75 -4.56 -5.12 -7.96
N PRO A 76 -4.82 -5.84 -9.07
CA PRO A 76 -6.16 -5.93 -9.64
C PRO A 76 -7.09 -6.75 -8.74
N TYR A 77 -8.34 -6.30 -8.59
CA TYR A 77 -9.40 -7.06 -7.95
C TYR A 77 -10.76 -6.77 -8.58
N ARG A 78 -11.74 -7.65 -8.37
CA ARG A 78 -13.14 -7.39 -8.76
C ARG A 78 -13.93 -6.87 -7.56
N ASP A 79 -14.63 -5.75 -7.73
CA ASP A 79 -15.55 -5.26 -6.70
C ASP A 79 -16.86 -6.05 -6.66
N GLY A 80 -17.79 -5.66 -5.78
CA GLY A 80 -19.08 -6.33 -5.60
C GLY A 80 -19.99 -6.31 -6.83
N GLU A 81 -19.70 -5.43 -7.80
CA GLU A 81 -20.41 -5.34 -9.08
C GLU A 81 -19.65 -6.09 -10.20
N GLY A 82 -18.55 -6.77 -9.87
CA GLY A 82 -17.69 -7.50 -10.80
C GLY A 82 -16.75 -6.60 -11.61
N ALA A 83 -16.74 -5.30 -11.36
CA ALA A 83 -15.92 -4.36 -12.10
C ALA A 83 -14.45 -4.44 -11.66
N LEU A 84 -13.54 -4.33 -12.63
CA LEU A 84 -12.11 -4.31 -12.34
C LEU A 84 -11.76 -3.01 -11.60
N ARG A 85 -11.12 -3.19 -10.44
CA ARG A 85 -10.56 -2.14 -9.58
C ARG A 85 -9.12 -2.50 -9.25
N HIS A 86 -8.44 -1.57 -8.60
CA HIS A 86 -7.05 -1.74 -8.18
C HIS A 86 -6.88 -1.26 -6.75
N GLN A 87 -6.10 -2.02 -5.98
CA GLN A 87 -5.51 -1.58 -4.72
C GLN A 87 -4.09 -1.07 -5.01
N GLU A 88 -3.66 -0.04 -4.28
CA GLU A 88 -2.30 0.48 -4.34
C GLU A 88 -1.67 0.51 -2.94
N THR A 89 -0.37 0.23 -2.84
CA THR A 89 0.43 0.56 -1.66
C THR A 89 1.21 1.83 -1.96
N SER A 90 1.10 2.85 -1.13
CA SER A 90 1.69 4.17 -1.35
C SER A 90 2.72 4.51 -0.29
N LEU A 91 3.81 5.14 -0.72
CA LEU A 91 4.80 5.73 0.15
C LEU A 91 5.25 7.08 -0.44
N TYR A 92 5.30 8.12 0.38
CA TYR A 92 5.90 9.39 -0.03
C TYR A 92 6.69 10.04 1.10
N ARG A 93 7.62 10.93 0.73
CA ARG A 93 8.34 11.80 1.67
C ARG A 93 7.80 13.22 1.56
N ALA A 94 7.29 13.75 2.67
CA ALA A 94 6.81 15.12 2.76
C ALA A 94 7.98 16.13 2.76
N PRO A 95 7.77 17.40 2.42
CA PRO A 95 8.80 18.45 2.51
C PRO A 95 9.41 18.63 3.90
N SER A 96 8.74 18.17 4.95
CA SER A 96 9.28 18.13 6.32
C SER A 96 10.32 17.03 6.55
N GLY A 97 10.55 16.17 5.56
CA GLY A 97 11.39 14.98 5.64
C GLY A 97 10.65 13.73 6.18
N ALA A 98 9.41 13.87 6.64
CA ALA A 98 8.59 12.77 7.17
C ALA A 98 8.17 11.78 6.07
N TRP A 99 8.14 10.49 6.40
CA TRP A 99 7.60 9.45 5.54
C TRP A 99 6.13 9.19 5.87
N VAL A 100 5.31 9.03 4.83
CA VAL A 100 3.90 8.62 4.95
C VAL A 100 3.69 7.38 4.12
N PHE A 101 3.36 6.28 4.80
CA PHE A 101 3.09 4.97 4.22
C PHE A 101 1.60 4.64 4.36
N ALA A 102 1.00 4.11 3.30
CA ALA A 102 -0.34 3.57 3.29
C ALA A 102 -0.36 2.22 2.57
N SER A 103 -0.71 1.15 3.28
CA SER A 103 -0.82 -0.20 2.70
C SER A 103 -1.99 -0.35 1.73
N GLY A 104 -2.99 0.54 1.83
CA GLY A 104 -4.19 0.51 1.01
C GLY A 104 -5.04 -0.76 1.15
N THR A 105 -4.89 -1.48 2.26
CA THR A 105 -5.66 -2.70 2.54
C THR A 105 -5.66 -3.05 4.03
N PHE A 106 -6.71 -3.73 4.50
CA PHE A 106 -6.84 -4.17 5.89
C PHE A 106 -5.98 -5.38 6.22
N ALA A 107 -5.59 -6.20 5.23
CA ALA A 107 -4.86 -7.44 5.48
C ALA A 107 -3.36 -7.27 5.75
N TRP A 108 -2.82 -6.05 5.65
CA TRP A 108 -1.41 -5.76 5.99
C TRP A 108 -1.11 -6.07 7.47
N SER A 109 -1.92 -5.56 8.41
CA SER A 109 -1.68 -5.77 9.84
C SER A 109 -1.82 -7.24 10.26
N PRO A 110 -2.86 -7.99 9.82
CA PRO A 110 -2.90 -9.44 10.01
C PRO A 110 -1.68 -10.18 9.48
N ALA A 111 -1.10 -9.75 8.35
CA ALA A 111 0.09 -10.37 7.79
C ALA A 111 1.35 -10.19 8.63
N LEU A 112 1.32 -9.32 9.65
CA LEU A 112 2.43 -9.16 10.58
C LEU A 112 2.47 -10.26 11.64
N ASP A 113 1.35 -10.73 12.15
CA ASP A 113 1.36 -11.66 13.30
C ASP A 113 0.06 -12.47 13.54
N ARG A 114 -0.94 -12.39 12.65
CA ARG A 114 -2.17 -13.18 12.83
C ARG A 114 -1.93 -14.62 12.36
N PRO A 115 -2.18 -15.65 13.19
CA PRO A 115 -2.06 -17.04 12.77
C PRO A 115 -2.81 -17.34 11.47
N GLY A 116 -2.15 -18.06 10.56
CA GLY A 116 -2.68 -18.38 9.23
C GLY A 116 -2.66 -17.25 8.20
N HIS A 117 -2.21 -16.05 8.57
CA HIS A 117 -2.13 -14.89 7.67
C HIS A 117 -0.73 -14.30 7.55
N VAL A 118 0.20 -14.70 8.43
CA VAL A 118 1.57 -14.16 8.48
C VAL A 118 2.27 -14.30 7.13
N ASP A 119 2.88 -13.21 6.66
CA ASP A 119 3.75 -13.18 5.48
C ASP A 119 5.10 -12.55 5.82
N ALA A 120 6.17 -13.32 5.68
CA ALA A 120 7.54 -12.89 6.00
C ALA A 120 8.00 -11.69 5.16
N ARG A 121 7.49 -11.55 3.93
CA ARG A 121 7.79 -10.40 3.04
C ARG A 121 7.17 -9.12 3.61
N VAL A 122 5.95 -9.19 4.12
CA VAL A 122 5.26 -8.05 4.76
C VAL A 122 5.91 -7.67 6.08
N GLN A 123 6.30 -8.66 6.89
CA GLN A 123 7.06 -8.43 8.12
C GLN A 123 8.38 -7.69 7.82
N ARG A 124 9.15 -8.18 6.84
CA ARG A 124 10.41 -7.55 6.44
C ARG A 124 10.19 -6.15 5.85
N ALA A 125 9.20 -5.96 4.98
CA ALA A 125 8.88 -4.65 4.43
C ALA A 125 8.53 -3.63 5.52
N THR A 126 7.75 -4.06 6.52
CA THR A 126 7.40 -3.23 7.67
C THR A 126 8.61 -2.93 8.55
N ALA A 127 9.50 -3.90 8.76
CA ALA A 127 10.77 -3.67 9.45
C ALA A 127 11.64 -2.65 8.72
N ASN A 128 11.76 -2.74 7.39
CA ASN A 128 12.52 -1.78 6.58
C ASN A 128 11.94 -0.36 6.70
N LEU A 129 10.60 -0.22 6.71
CA LEU A 129 9.91 1.05 6.93
C LEU A 129 10.23 1.64 8.30
N LEU A 130 10.10 0.84 9.37
CA LEU A 130 10.39 1.28 10.73
C LEU A 130 11.86 1.64 10.90
N ASP A 131 12.78 0.86 10.33
CA ASP A 131 14.21 1.17 10.31
C ASP A 131 14.46 2.52 9.64
N ARG A 132 13.82 2.80 8.50
CA ARG A 132 13.99 4.07 7.78
C ARG A 132 13.43 5.26 8.54
N ILE A 133 12.30 5.09 9.25
CA ILE A 133 11.66 6.16 10.01
C ILE A 133 12.37 6.43 11.34
N CYS A 134 12.88 5.38 11.99
CA CYS A 134 13.50 5.47 13.31
C CYS A 134 15.00 5.83 13.26
N LYS A 135 15.69 5.53 12.15
CA LYS A 135 17.07 5.98 11.97
C LYS A 135 17.06 7.50 11.76
N ARG A 136 17.56 8.23 12.75
CA ARG A 136 17.99 9.62 12.57
C ARG A 136 19.28 9.59 11.76
N ASP A 137 19.34 10.40 10.70
CA ASP A 137 20.61 10.79 10.08
C ASP A 137 21.53 11.44 11.13
#